data_AF-A0A066XGK5-F1
#
_entry.id   AF-A0A066XGK5-F1
#
_cell.length_a   1.000
_cell.length_b   1.000
_cell.length_c   1.000
_cell.angle_alpha   90.00
_cell.angle_beta   90.00
_cell.angle_gamma   90.00
#
_symmetry.space_group_name_H-M   'P 1'
#
loop_
_entity.id
_entity.type
_entity.pdbx_description
1 polymer ?
#
loop_
_entity_poly.entity_id
_entity_poly.type
_entity_poly.pdbx_seq_one_letter_code
_entity_poly.pdbx_strand_id
1 'polypeptide(L)'
;MEGFTNLHLTTDIAEAVAFSKILILTVPSTGQLTLLNELKQYDLRFHTIIAIPGNLFSLLKEVDIEAENILETNLSPYSCRMEEDRLVVFGRKRLVHIAAQRTAAVRPGFREEIQSIFPTTLRWCDNVVEVCLANVNGVFHPLMMLMNAGRIEDTAGDFLLYRDGLTRSVANAMLAVDRVRMDLGAMFGMRAASAVDISNECYGQNFSDLVDLARNSPPHNRLRAPAGFDNRNITEDVADLLVCWHGLAERVGIDASPIAAVIVLAEMTTGLDLREMGRGIDKLRLDGVERDELINMFSPYTAPPQTEARL
;
A
#
# COMPACT_ATOMS: atom_id res chain seq x y z
N MET A 1 -7.04 5.05 30.99
CA MET A 1 -6.25 3.95 31.56
C MET A 1 -4.81 4.30 31.30
N GLU A 2 -4.03 4.52 32.35
CA GLU A 2 -2.58 4.71 32.23
C GLU A 2 -1.92 3.34 32.38
N GLY A 3 -0.94 3.05 31.53
CA GLY A 3 -0.22 1.79 31.52
C GLY A 3 1.20 2.04 31.04
N PHE A 4 2.15 1.28 31.56
CA PHE A 4 3.56 1.39 31.21
C PHE A 4 4.07 0.02 30.77
N THR A 5 4.98 0.01 29.81
CA THR A 5 5.71 -1.18 29.39
C THR A 5 7.16 -0.81 29.16
N ASN A 6 8.07 -1.76 29.36
CA ASN A 6 9.48 -1.58 29.06
C ASN A 6 9.73 -2.07 27.64
N LEU A 7 10.13 -1.15 26.76
CA LEU A 7 10.55 -1.47 25.40
C LEU A 7 12.07 -1.63 25.38
N HIS A 8 12.56 -2.72 24.80
CA HIS A 8 13.97 -2.83 24.47
C HIS A 8 14.20 -2.04 23.18
N LEU A 9 14.92 -0.93 23.28
CA LEU A 9 15.27 -0.08 22.15
C LEU A 9 16.74 -0.29 21.81
N THR A 10 17.03 -0.51 20.53
CA THR A 10 18.38 -0.61 20.01
C THR A 10 18.48 0.13 18.68
N THR A 11 19.69 0.54 18.34
CA THR A 11 20.05 1.07 17.01
C THR A 11 20.95 0.10 16.25
N ASP A 12 21.29 -1.06 16.85
CA ASP A 12 22.02 -2.13 16.19
C ASP A 12 21.04 -3.15 15.60
N ILE A 13 21.00 -3.22 14.27
CA ILE A 13 20.13 -4.16 13.55
C ILE A 13 20.49 -5.62 13.85
N ALA A 14 21.75 -5.93 14.20
CA ALA A 14 22.18 -7.28 14.54
C ALA A 14 21.45 -7.79 15.80
N GLU A 15 21.28 -6.92 16.80
CA GLU A 15 20.55 -7.26 18.03
C GLU A 15 19.08 -7.57 17.72
N ALA A 16 18.44 -6.77 16.85
CA ALA A 16 17.05 -6.98 16.44
C ALA A 16 16.86 -8.30 15.66
N VAL A 17 17.77 -8.60 14.72
CA VAL A 17 17.76 -9.83 13.91
C VAL A 17 18.00 -11.07 14.78
N ALA A 18 18.89 -10.98 15.77
CA ALA A 18 19.15 -12.08 16.71
C ALA A 18 17.99 -12.31 17.68
N PHE A 19 17.27 -11.25 18.05
CA PHE A 19 16.17 -11.32 19.02
C PHE A 19 14.89 -11.96 18.46
N SER A 20 14.54 -11.68 17.19
CA SER A 20 13.23 -12.03 16.64
C SER A 20 13.30 -12.77 15.31
N LYS A 21 12.40 -13.74 15.12
CA LYS A 21 12.14 -14.38 13.81
C LYS A 21 11.18 -13.57 12.94
N ILE A 22 10.41 -12.66 13.50
CA ILE A 22 9.50 -11.78 12.74
C ILE A 22 10.06 -10.36 12.78
N LEU A 23 10.39 -9.83 11.61
CA LEU A 23 10.94 -8.50 11.42
C LEU A 23 9.89 -7.65 10.69
N ILE A 24 9.47 -6.53 11.28
CA ILE A 24 8.43 -5.66 10.71
C ILE A 24 9.06 -4.35 10.25
N LEU A 25 8.96 -4.04 8.96
CA LEU A 25 9.48 -2.81 8.36
C LEU A 25 8.36 -1.77 8.34
N THR A 26 8.32 -0.89 9.35
CA THR A 26 7.34 0.20 9.47
C THR A 26 7.93 1.55 9.07
N VAL A 27 8.48 1.60 7.84
CA VAL A 27 9.10 2.79 7.26
C VAL A 27 8.45 3.12 5.90
N PRO A 28 8.54 4.39 5.45
CA PRO A 28 8.19 4.76 4.08
C PRO A 28 8.90 3.88 3.05
N SER A 29 8.35 3.80 1.84
CA SER A 29 8.88 3.01 0.72
C SER A 29 10.36 3.28 0.44
N THR A 30 10.82 4.52 0.62
CA THR A 30 12.24 4.93 0.51
C THR A 30 13.13 4.34 1.62
N GLY A 31 12.61 4.21 2.83
CA GLY A 31 13.31 3.62 3.97
C GLY A 31 13.44 2.10 3.88
N GLN A 32 12.55 1.44 3.13
CA GLN A 32 12.56 -0.03 3.00
C GLN A 32 13.85 -0.53 2.35
N LEU A 33 14.37 0.18 1.33
CA LEU A 33 15.63 -0.17 0.69
C LEU A 33 16.84 0.04 1.62
N THR A 34 16.78 1.04 2.51
CA THR A 34 17.82 1.27 3.52
C THR A 34 17.87 0.09 4.48
N LEU A 35 16.72 -0.31 5.05
CA LEU A 35 16.64 -1.46 5.94
C LEU A 35 17.02 -2.77 5.23
N LEU A 36 16.63 -2.95 3.96
CA LEU A 36 17.02 -4.11 3.17
C LEU A 36 18.55 -4.24 3.06
N ASN A 37 19.26 -3.14 2.80
CA ASN A 37 20.71 -3.15 2.67
C ASN A 37 21.42 -3.50 3.99
N GLU A 38 20.84 -3.11 5.11
CA GLU A 38 21.34 -3.53 6.42
C GLU A 38 21.04 -5.01 6.68
N LEU A 39 19.82 -5.46 6.41
CA LEU A 39 19.37 -6.85 6.63
C LEU A 39 20.12 -7.88 5.78
N LYS A 40 20.54 -7.53 4.56
CA LYS A 40 21.29 -8.40 3.63
C LYS A 40 22.56 -9.02 4.22
N GLN A 41 23.08 -8.46 5.30
CA GLN A 41 24.32 -8.90 5.93
C GLN A 41 24.13 -10.12 6.86
N TYR A 42 22.88 -10.55 7.09
CA TYR A 42 22.53 -11.59 8.03
C TYR A 42 21.84 -12.78 7.36
N ASP A 43 21.86 -13.94 8.03
CA ASP A 43 21.11 -15.12 7.60
C ASP A 43 19.63 -14.96 7.97
N LEU A 44 18.79 -14.72 6.97
CA LEU A 44 17.35 -14.47 7.14
C LEU A 44 16.48 -15.69 6.83
N ARG A 45 17.08 -16.86 6.54
CA ARG A 45 16.34 -18.05 6.05
C ARG A 45 15.29 -18.59 7.01
N PHE A 46 15.34 -18.18 8.28
CA PHE A 46 14.38 -18.53 9.33
C PHE A 46 13.58 -17.32 9.84
N HIS A 47 13.61 -16.23 9.08
CA HIS A 47 12.93 -14.98 9.40
C HIS A 47 11.76 -14.73 8.45
N THR A 48 10.69 -14.21 9.02
CA THR A 48 9.56 -13.64 8.30
C THR A 48 9.69 -12.12 8.33
N ILE A 49 9.75 -11.49 7.15
CA ILE A 49 9.80 -10.03 7.01
C ILE A 49 8.41 -9.55 6.62
N ILE A 50 7.92 -8.49 7.27
CA ILE A 50 6.61 -7.89 6.98
C ILE A 50 6.78 -6.40 6.70
N ALA A 51 6.59 -5.98 5.45
CA ALA A 51 6.63 -4.57 5.06
C ALA A 51 5.26 -3.90 5.21
N ILE A 52 5.20 -2.77 5.92
CA ILE A 52 3.96 -2.05 6.26
C ILE A 52 4.08 -0.54 5.97
N PRO A 53 3.39 -0.01 4.93
CA PRO A 53 2.80 -0.76 3.81
C PRO A 53 3.92 -1.41 2.97
N GLY A 54 3.57 -2.40 2.14
CA GLY A 54 4.57 -3.08 1.32
C GLY A 54 4.92 -2.35 0.02
N ASN A 55 3.90 -1.88 -0.71
CA ASN A 55 4.04 -1.20 -2.00
C ASN A 55 4.88 -2.00 -3.04
N LEU A 56 4.76 -3.32 -3.07
CA LEU A 56 5.54 -4.24 -3.92
C LEU A 56 7.01 -4.36 -3.53
N PHE A 57 7.33 -4.16 -2.25
CA PHE A 57 8.68 -4.31 -1.72
C PHE A 57 9.31 -5.62 -2.18
N SER A 58 8.60 -6.73 -2.04
CA SER A 58 9.11 -8.06 -2.34
C SER A 58 9.36 -8.33 -3.83
N LEU A 59 8.85 -7.48 -4.72
CA LEU A 59 9.07 -7.58 -6.16
C LEU A 59 10.22 -6.71 -6.66
N LEU A 60 10.81 -5.85 -5.82
CA LEU A 60 11.98 -5.05 -6.20
C LEU A 60 13.14 -5.95 -6.64
N LYS A 61 13.84 -5.58 -7.72
CA LYS A 61 15.03 -6.31 -8.21
C LYS A 61 16.09 -6.42 -7.11
N GLU A 62 16.22 -5.36 -6.30
CA GLU A 62 17.14 -5.23 -5.18
C GLU A 62 16.84 -6.17 -4.01
N VAL A 63 15.61 -6.67 -3.87
CA VAL A 63 15.23 -7.63 -2.82
C VAL A 63 15.74 -9.01 -3.19
N ASP A 64 17.06 -9.15 -3.04
CA ASP A 64 17.82 -10.37 -3.23
C ASP A 64 18.26 -10.91 -1.86
N ILE A 65 17.28 -11.39 -1.10
CA ILE A 65 17.48 -12.01 0.21
C ILE A 65 16.76 -13.36 0.26
N GLU A 66 17.38 -14.33 0.92
CA GLU A 66 16.73 -15.59 1.27
C GLU A 66 16.09 -15.46 2.66
N ALA A 67 14.83 -15.05 2.70
CA ALA A 67 14.00 -15.06 3.90
C ALA A 67 13.06 -16.28 3.92
N GLU A 68 12.60 -16.72 5.10
CA GLU A 68 11.57 -17.76 5.17
C GLU A 68 10.28 -17.28 4.48
N ASN A 69 9.85 -16.05 4.79
CA ASN A 69 8.70 -15.42 4.17
C ASN A 69 8.92 -13.90 4.05
N ILE A 70 8.40 -13.30 2.98
CA ILE A 70 8.28 -11.84 2.85
C ILE A 70 6.81 -11.52 2.64
N LEU A 71 6.22 -10.75 3.55
CA LEU A 71 4.84 -10.32 3.55
C LEU A 71 4.74 -8.82 3.38
N GLU A 72 3.61 -8.39 2.85
CA GLU A 72 3.30 -7.00 2.58
C GLU A 72 1.88 -6.70 3.01
N THR A 73 1.65 -5.54 3.64
CA THR A 73 0.31 -5.03 3.86
C THR A 73 -0.05 -3.88 2.93
N ASN A 74 -1.34 -3.67 2.69
CA ASN A 74 -1.80 -2.56 1.86
C ASN A 74 -1.65 -1.22 2.58
N LEU A 75 -1.85 -1.20 3.90
CA LEU A 75 -1.88 -0.01 4.74
C LEU A 75 -1.28 -0.30 6.12
N SER A 76 -0.91 0.76 6.83
CA SER A 76 -0.61 0.67 8.27
C SER A 76 -1.89 0.34 9.07
N PRO A 77 -1.83 -0.54 10.08
CA PRO A 77 -2.96 -0.83 11.00
C PRO A 77 -3.44 0.39 11.78
N TYR A 78 -2.62 1.44 11.88
CA TYR A 78 -2.91 2.65 12.64
C TYR A 78 -2.90 3.88 11.74
N SER A 79 -3.71 4.87 12.12
CA SER A 79 -3.49 6.27 11.75
C SER A 79 -2.91 6.96 12.98
N CYS A 80 -1.66 7.38 12.90
CA CYS A 80 -0.95 8.00 14.01
C CYS A 80 0.07 9.03 13.51
N ARG A 81 0.49 9.92 14.42
CA ARG A 81 1.51 10.92 14.16
C ARG A 81 2.29 11.21 15.45
N MET A 82 3.56 11.53 15.30
CA MET A 82 4.35 12.11 16.39
C MET A 82 3.99 13.58 16.56
N GLU A 83 3.63 13.96 17.77
CA GLU A 83 3.46 15.34 18.22
C GLU A 83 4.48 15.56 19.34
N GLU A 84 5.56 16.29 19.03
CA GLU A 84 6.71 16.47 19.93
C GLU A 84 7.27 15.11 20.40
N ASP A 85 7.17 14.80 21.69
CA ASP A 85 7.64 13.57 22.33
C ASP A 85 6.55 12.50 22.48
N ARG A 86 5.36 12.71 21.88
CA ARG A 86 4.19 11.84 22.04
C ARG A 86 3.75 11.24 20.71
N LEU A 87 3.42 9.95 20.75
CA LEU A 87 2.70 9.28 19.67
C LEU A 87 1.20 9.47 19.86
N VAL A 88 0.55 10.20 18.96
CA VAL A 88 -0.92 10.34 18.92
C VAL A 88 -1.50 9.34 17.94
N VAL A 89 -2.39 8.47 18.42
CA VAL A 89 -3.12 7.50 17.59
C VAL A 89 -4.52 8.02 17.32
N PHE A 90 -4.78 8.44 16.09
CA PHE A 90 -6.08 8.95 15.65
C PHE A 90 -7.10 7.84 15.43
N GLY A 91 -6.65 6.64 15.10
CA GLY A 91 -7.52 5.50 14.91
C GLY A 91 -6.77 4.21 14.61
N ARG A 92 -7.44 3.09 14.87
CA ARG A 92 -7.01 1.75 14.50
C ARG A 92 -7.94 1.20 13.44
N LYS A 93 -7.39 0.69 12.34
CA LYS A 93 -8.17 0.01 11.30
C LYS A 93 -8.73 -1.29 11.85
N ARG A 94 -9.94 -1.67 11.44
CA ARG A 94 -10.58 -2.95 11.75
C ARG A 94 -10.04 -4.09 10.90
N LEU A 95 -9.63 -3.78 9.67
CA LEU A 95 -9.13 -4.73 8.69
C LEU A 95 -7.94 -4.14 7.92
N VAL A 96 -6.96 -4.99 7.61
CA VAL A 96 -5.83 -4.70 6.72
C VAL A 96 -5.63 -5.89 5.77
N HIS A 97 -5.31 -5.62 4.51
CA HIS A 97 -5.01 -6.66 3.53
C HIS A 97 -3.53 -7.05 3.61
N ILE A 98 -3.23 -8.34 3.50
CA ILE A 98 -1.88 -8.89 3.60
C ILE A 98 -1.68 -10.04 2.60
N ALA A 99 -0.48 -10.18 2.06
CA ALA A 99 -0.08 -11.33 1.26
C ALA A 99 1.41 -11.62 1.46
N ALA A 100 1.81 -12.84 1.15
CA ALA A 100 3.21 -13.22 1.02
C ALA A 100 3.64 -13.18 -0.45
N GLN A 101 4.91 -12.84 -0.73
CA GLN A 101 5.52 -12.85 -2.07
C GLN A 101 5.47 -14.24 -2.73
N ARG A 102 5.47 -15.31 -1.93
CA ARG A 102 5.43 -16.70 -2.40
C ARG A 102 4.20 -17.38 -1.83
N THR A 103 3.25 -17.70 -2.70
CA THR A 103 2.07 -18.53 -2.40
C THR A 103 2.40 -20.03 -2.31
N ALA A 104 3.64 -20.39 -1.96
CA ALA A 104 3.95 -21.74 -1.56
C ALA A 104 3.31 -22.00 -0.18
N ALA A 105 2.72 -23.18 -0.01
CA ALA A 105 1.96 -23.55 1.18
C ALA A 105 2.65 -23.11 2.47
N VAL A 106 2.17 -22.01 3.05
CA VAL A 106 2.61 -21.60 4.39
C VAL A 106 2.29 -22.74 5.34
N ARG A 107 3.19 -23.04 6.27
CA ARG A 107 2.98 -24.12 7.24
C ARG A 107 1.62 -23.93 7.94
N PRO A 108 0.92 -25.02 8.31
CA PRO A 108 -0.28 -24.92 9.13
C PRO A 108 -0.02 -24.06 10.38
N GLY A 109 -0.94 -23.16 10.71
CA GLY A 109 -0.78 -22.24 11.84
C GLY A 109 -0.07 -20.92 11.52
N PHE A 110 0.55 -20.78 10.33
CA PHE A 110 1.27 -19.56 9.98
C PHE A 110 0.38 -18.32 9.95
N ARG A 111 -0.81 -18.42 9.33
CA ARG A 111 -1.72 -17.27 9.23
C ARG A 111 -2.21 -16.83 10.61
N GLU A 112 -2.43 -17.79 11.50
CA GLU A 112 -2.81 -17.55 12.90
C GLU A 112 -1.68 -16.91 13.70
N GLU A 113 -0.44 -17.35 13.49
CA GLU A 113 0.76 -16.74 14.09
C GLU A 113 0.90 -15.29 13.67
N ILE A 114 0.78 -14.99 12.37
CA ILE A 114 0.81 -13.61 11.87
C ILE A 114 -0.40 -12.82 12.39
N GLN A 115 -1.60 -13.41 12.42
CA GLN A 115 -2.77 -12.72 12.99
C GLN A 115 -2.58 -12.36 14.48
N SER A 116 -1.86 -13.19 15.25
CA SER A 116 -1.65 -12.96 16.69
C SER A 116 -0.84 -11.72 17.04
N ILE A 117 0.04 -11.27 16.13
CA ILE A 117 0.85 -10.06 16.32
C ILE A 117 0.18 -8.80 15.80
N PHE A 118 -0.90 -8.93 15.02
CA PHE A 118 -1.63 -7.78 14.50
C PHE A 118 -2.83 -7.42 15.40
N PRO A 119 -3.01 -6.12 15.69
CA PRO A 119 -4.12 -5.63 16.51
C PRO A 119 -5.43 -5.49 15.71
N THR A 120 -5.42 -5.92 14.45
CA THR A 120 -6.46 -5.73 13.43
C THR A 120 -6.70 -7.04 12.69
N THR A 121 -7.88 -7.23 12.13
CA THR A 121 -8.16 -8.43 11.33
C THR A 121 -7.34 -8.38 10.04
N LEU A 122 -6.65 -9.47 9.73
CA LEU A 122 -5.90 -9.62 8.50
C LEU A 122 -6.78 -10.32 7.45
N ARG A 123 -6.96 -9.66 6.30
CA ARG A 123 -7.51 -10.29 5.11
C ARG A 123 -6.36 -10.75 4.23
N TRP A 124 -6.25 -12.07 4.07
CA TRP A 124 -5.25 -12.66 3.18
C TRP A 124 -5.68 -12.52 1.73
N CYS A 125 -4.85 -11.82 0.96
CA CYS A 125 -4.90 -11.73 -0.48
C CYS A 125 -4.09 -12.87 -1.12
N ASP A 126 -4.33 -13.12 -2.40
CA ASP A 126 -3.67 -14.19 -3.15
C ASP A 126 -2.22 -13.84 -3.48
N ASN A 127 -1.88 -12.57 -3.63
CA ASN A 127 -0.51 -12.12 -3.86
C ASN A 127 -0.30 -10.64 -3.52
N VAL A 128 0.95 -10.20 -3.59
CA VAL A 128 1.38 -8.84 -3.25
C VAL A 128 0.88 -7.78 -4.25
N VAL A 129 0.55 -8.13 -5.49
CA VAL A 129 -0.07 -7.21 -6.45
C VAL A 129 -1.50 -6.89 -6.04
N GLU A 130 -2.27 -7.87 -5.59
CA GLU A 130 -3.60 -7.63 -5.03
C GLU A 130 -3.52 -6.71 -3.80
N VAL A 131 -2.53 -6.92 -2.92
CA VAL A 131 -2.29 -6.05 -1.75
C VAL A 131 -1.94 -4.62 -2.17
N CYS A 132 -1.07 -4.44 -3.17
CA CYS A 132 -0.71 -3.14 -3.70
C CYS A 132 -1.94 -2.43 -4.30
N LEU A 133 -2.75 -3.12 -5.10
CA LEU A 133 -4.01 -2.58 -5.63
C LEU A 133 -5.05 -2.31 -4.54
N ALA A 134 -4.96 -2.97 -3.39
CA ALA A 134 -5.78 -2.65 -2.22
C ALA A 134 -5.25 -1.43 -1.43
N ASN A 135 -4.07 -0.89 -1.75
CA ASN A 135 -3.57 0.35 -1.17
C ASN A 135 -4.25 1.56 -1.84
N VAL A 136 -5.40 1.93 -1.28
CA VAL A 136 -6.23 3.02 -1.82
C VAL A 136 -5.61 4.41 -1.66
N ASN A 137 -4.46 4.56 -0.97
CA ASN A 137 -3.78 5.85 -0.87
C ASN A 137 -3.45 6.44 -2.25
N GLY A 138 -3.09 5.60 -3.23
CA GLY A 138 -2.84 6.04 -4.61
C GLY A 138 -4.07 6.65 -5.30
N VAL A 139 -5.29 6.30 -4.85
CA VAL A 139 -6.54 6.92 -5.32
C VAL A 139 -6.86 8.19 -4.52
N PHE A 140 -6.66 8.14 -3.20
CA PHE A 140 -7.01 9.23 -2.29
C PHE A 140 -6.05 10.41 -2.40
N HIS A 141 -4.77 10.20 -2.08
CA HIS A 141 -3.88 11.30 -1.75
C HIS A 141 -3.44 12.13 -2.97
N PRO A 142 -2.97 11.54 -4.10
CA PRO A 142 -2.40 12.34 -5.18
C PRO A 142 -3.35 13.40 -5.73
N LEU A 143 -4.59 13.02 -6.05
CA LEU A 143 -5.58 13.94 -6.61
C LEU A 143 -6.11 14.94 -5.59
N MET A 144 -6.29 14.54 -4.33
CA MET A 144 -6.65 15.50 -3.28
C MET A 144 -5.56 16.55 -3.07
N MET A 145 -4.28 16.17 -3.15
CA MET A 145 -3.16 17.10 -3.06
C MET A 145 -3.10 18.01 -4.30
N LEU A 146 -3.04 17.45 -5.51
CA LEU A 146 -2.89 18.20 -6.76
C LEU A 146 -4.03 19.18 -7.00
N MET A 147 -5.28 18.74 -6.81
CA MET A 147 -6.45 19.58 -7.05
C MET A 147 -6.72 20.60 -5.93
N ASN A 148 -5.96 20.54 -4.84
CA ASN A 148 -5.98 21.55 -3.78
C ASN A 148 -4.62 22.25 -3.60
N ALA A 149 -3.65 22.09 -4.52
CA ALA A 149 -2.26 22.54 -4.34
C ALA A 149 -2.17 24.04 -3.96
N GLY A 150 -2.80 24.92 -4.73
CA GLY A 150 -2.80 26.35 -4.43
C GLY A 150 -3.43 26.69 -3.08
N ARG A 151 -4.45 25.95 -2.63
CA ARG A 151 -5.04 26.14 -1.30
C ARG A 151 -4.12 25.64 -0.18
N ILE A 152 -3.42 24.52 -0.41
CA ILE A 152 -2.42 24.00 0.52
C ILE A 152 -1.33 25.04 0.76
N GLU A 153 -0.80 25.62 -0.32
CA GLU A 153 0.27 26.63 -0.25
C GLU A 153 -0.21 27.94 0.39
N ASP A 154 -1.39 28.43 0.02
CA ASP A 154 -1.95 29.69 0.53
C ASP A 154 -2.29 29.63 2.04
N THR A 155 -2.77 28.47 2.51
CA THR A 155 -3.27 28.30 3.88
C THR A 155 -2.32 27.55 4.81
N ALA A 156 -1.16 27.11 4.31
CA ALA A 156 -0.29 26.15 5.01
C ALA A 156 -1.07 24.93 5.55
N GLY A 157 -2.01 24.42 4.74
CA GLY A 157 -2.86 23.29 5.10
C GLY A 157 -3.93 23.56 6.16
N ASP A 158 -4.31 24.82 6.42
CA ASP A 158 -5.36 25.19 7.39
C ASP A 158 -6.79 24.89 6.89
N PHE A 159 -7.02 23.66 6.44
CA PHE A 159 -8.33 23.10 6.12
C PHE A 159 -8.31 21.57 6.29
N LEU A 160 -9.49 20.96 6.40
CA LEU A 160 -9.57 19.49 6.46
C LEU A 160 -9.53 18.93 5.05
N LEU A 161 -8.51 18.12 4.75
CA LEU A 161 -8.24 17.65 3.39
C LEU A 161 -9.42 16.89 2.79
N TYR A 162 -10.01 15.99 3.58
CA TYR A 162 -11.17 15.21 3.15
C TYR A 162 -12.42 16.08 3.14
N ARG A 163 -12.87 16.57 4.30
CA ARG A 163 -14.13 17.32 4.43
C ARG A 163 -14.24 18.52 3.49
N ASP A 164 -13.16 19.30 3.40
CA ASP A 164 -13.17 20.60 2.71
C ASP A 164 -12.51 20.53 1.32
N GLY A 165 -11.68 19.52 1.05
CA GLY A 165 -10.90 19.37 -0.20
C GLY A 165 -11.39 18.26 -1.14
N LEU A 166 -12.11 17.25 -0.65
CA LEU A 166 -12.72 16.20 -1.47
C LEU A 166 -14.13 16.63 -1.91
N THR A 167 -14.17 17.47 -2.94
CA THR A 167 -15.41 17.92 -3.60
C THR A 167 -15.83 16.96 -4.71
N ARG A 168 -17.02 17.16 -5.31
CA ARG A 168 -17.54 16.27 -6.35
C ARG A 168 -16.60 16.15 -7.57
N SER A 169 -16.01 17.25 -8.03
CA SER A 169 -15.09 17.21 -9.18
C SER A 169 -13.78 16.49 -8.85
N VAL A 170 -13.28 16.64 -7.62
CA VAL A 170 -12.12 15.89 -7.13
C VAL A 170 -12.45 14.40 -7.06
N ALA A 171 -13.63 14.05 -6.51
CA ALA A 171 -14.12 12.67 -6.48
C ALA A 171 -14.24 12.06 -7.88
N ASN A 172 -14.71 12.82 -8.88
CA ASN A 172 -14.81 12.33 -10.26
C ASN A 172 -13.43 11.97 -10.85
N ALA A 173 -12.41 12.79 -10.61
CA ALA A 173 -11.04 12.47 -11.02
C ALA A 173 -10.51 11.23 -10.30
N MET A 174 -10.78 11.11 -8.99
CA MET A 174 -10.37 9.95 -8.19
C MET A 174 -11.01 8.67 -8.72
N LEU A 175 -12.29 8.70 -9.08
CA LEU A 175 -12.99 7.55 -9.66
C LEU A 175 -12.41 7.13 -11.03
N ALA A 176 -11.87 8.06 -11.80
CA ALA A 176 -11.19 7.71 -13.06
C ALA A 176 -9.90 6.91 -12.82
N VAL A 177 -9.10 7.30 -11.81
CA VAL A 177 -7.93 6.52 -11.37
C VAL A 177 -8.34 5.18 -10.75
N ASP A 178 -9.38 5.20 -9.90
CA ASP A 178 -9.89 4.01 -9.24
C ASP A 178 -10.40 2.97 -10.24
N ARG A 179 -10.98 3.43 -11.35
CA ARG A 179 -11.44 2.54 -12.42
C ARG A 179 -10.29 1.75 -13.04
N VAL A 180 -9.17 2.39 -13.36
CA VAL A 180 -7.99 1.70 -13.92
C VAL A 180 -7.46 0.66 -12.93
N ARG A 181 -7.38 1.00 -11.65
CA ARG A 181 -6.97 0.08 -10.57
C ARG A 181 -7.91 -1.13 -10.46
N MET A 182 -9.21 -0.91 -10.57
CA MET A 182 -10.21 -1.99 -10.56
C MET A 182 -10.13 -2.87 -11.82
N ASP A 183 -9.92 -2.26 -12.99
CA ASP A 183 -9.76 -2.99 -14.26
C ASP A 183 -8.50 -3.87 -14.24
N LEU A 184 -7.41 -3.39 -13.61
CA LEU A 184 -6.24 -4.21 -13.31
C LEU A 184 -6.57 -5.41 -12.43
N GLY A 185 -7.26 -5.18 -11.30
CA GLY A 185 -7.68 -6.27 -10.42
C GLY A 185 -8.52 -7.30 -11.17
N ALA A 186 -9.46 -6.85 -12.01
CA ALA A 186 -10.29 -7.74 -12.83
C ALA A 186 -9.47 -8.50 -13.89
N MET A 187 -8.48 -7.88 -14.53
CA MET A 187 -7.58 -8.52 -15.49
C MET A 187 -6.77 -9.66 -14.87
N PHE A 188 -6.38 -9.51 -13.60
CA PHE A 188 -5.73 -10.57 -12.83
C PHE A 188 -6.71 -11.52 -12.15
N GLY A 189 -8.02 -11.43 -12.38
CA GLY A 189 -9.01 -12.29 -11.71
C GLY A 189 -9.13 -12.07 -10.20
N MET A 190 -8.64 -10.95 -9.68
CA MET A 190 -8.68 -10.57 -8.26
C MET A 190 -9.99 -9.88 -7.90
N ARG A 191 -10.25 -9.73 -6.59
CA ARG A 191 -11.36 -8.90 -6.12
C ARG A 191 -11.10 -7.41 -6.39
N ALA A 192 -11.89 -6.82 -7.28
CA ALA A 192 -11.85 -5.40 -7.61
C ALA A 192 -12.85 -4.57 -6.78
N ALA A 193 -12.62 -4.44 -5.46
CA ALA A 193 -13.41 -3.52 -4.63
C ALA A 193 -13.03 -2.06 -4.90
N SER A 194 -14.00 -1.13 -4.89
CA SER A 194 -13.74 0.30 -5.07
C SER A 194 -12.96 0.91 -3.90
N ALA A 195 -12.36 2.09 -4.09
CA ALA A 195 -11.61 2.76 -3.03
C ALA A 195 -12.48 3.09 -1.81
N VAL A 196 -13.76 3.45 -2.03
CA VAL A 196 -14.71 3.70 -0.93
C VAL A 196 -15.07 2.40 -0.20
N ASP A 197 -15.23 1.28 -0.91
CA ASP A 197 -15.53 -0.02 -0.29
C ASP A 197 -14.36 -0.52 0.57
N ILE A 198 -13.13 -0.41 0.06
CA ILE A 198 -11.93 -0.79 0.84
C ILE A 198 -11.81 0.09 2.08
N SER A 199 -12.07 1.40 1.97
CA SER A 199 -12.10 2.31 3.12
C SER A 199 -13.19 1.91 4.14
N ASN A 200 -14.40 1.61 3.66
CA ASN A 200 -15.50 1.12 4.47
C ASN A 200 -15.12 -0.15 5.24
N GLU A 201 -14.47 -1.11 4.61
CA GLU A 201 -13.98 -2.33 5.28
C GLU A 201 -12.90 -2.04 6.32
N CYS A 202 -11.93 -1.18 5.98
CA CYS A 202 -10.84 -0.80 6.87
C CYS A 202 -11.34 -0.11 8.15
N TYR A 203 -12.41 0.70 8.06
CA TYR A 203 -12.93 1.48 9.19
C TYR A 203 -14.26 0.97 9.74
N GLY A 204 -14.83 -0.09 9.16
CA GLY A 204 -16.15 -0.61 9.51
C GLY A 204 -17.28 0.39 9.30
N GLN A 205 -17.26 1.07 8.17
CA GLN A 205 -18.22 2.11 7.77
C GLN A 205 -19.02 1.64 6.54
N ASN A 206 -19.95 2.46 6.07
CA ASN A 206 -20.84 2.15 4.96
C ASN A 206 -21.18 3.39 4.11
N PHE A 207 -20.17 4.21 3.80
CA PHE A 207 -20.35 5.36 2.93
C PHE A 207 -20.75 4.93 1.52
N SER A 208 -21.69 5.67 0.94
CA SER A 208 -22.26 5.39 -0.39
C SER A 208 -21.35 5.85 -1.54
N ASP A 209 -20.58 6.92 -1.34
CA ASP A 209 -19.59 7.41 -2.28
C ASP A 209 -18.45 8.18 -1.57
N LEU A 210 -17.48 8.68 -2.35
CA LEU A 210 -16.33 9.43 -1.82
C LEU A 210 -16.72 10.77 -1.16
N VAL A 211 -17.78 11.43 -1.63
CA VAL A 211 -18.25 12.72 -1.08
C VAL A 211 -18.99 12.50 0.23
N ASP A 212 -19.78 11.43 0.32
CA ASP A 212 -20.40 10.95 1.55
C ASP A 212 -19.32 10.61 2.60
N LEU A 213 -18.30 9.83 2.21
CA LEU A 213 -17.13 9.55 3.04
C LEU A 213 -16.48 10.85 3.52
N ALA A 214 -16.18 11.79 2.63
CA ALA A 214 -15.55 13.05 2.99
C ALA A 214 -16.38 13.88 3.97
N ARG A 215 -17.70 13.83 3.90
CA ARG A 215 -18.57 14.61 4.81
C ARG A 215 -18.76 13.93 6.16
N ASN A 216 -18.81 12.61 6.17
CA ASN A 216 -19.33 11.87 7.31
C ASN A 216 -18.30 11.00 8.03
N SER A 217 -17.10 10.83 7.47
CA SER A 217 -16.11 9.93 8.06
C SER A 217 -15.39 10.54 9.28
N PRO A 218 -15.62 10.01 10.51
CA PRO A 218 -14.96 10.54 11.70
C PRO A 218 -13.42 10.49 11.68
N PRO A 219 -12.75 9.40 11.20
CA PRO A 219 -11.28 9.37 11.18
C PRO A 219 -10.68 10.36 10.18
N HIS A 220 -11.35 10.59 9.03
CA HIS A 220 -10.85 11.48 7.99
C HIS A 220 -11.13 12.96 8.30
N ASN A 221 -12.25 13.26 8.96
CA ASN A 221 -12.66 14.64 9.29
C ASN A 221 -11.96 15.24 10.50
N ARG A 222 -10.78 14.71 10.81
CA ARG A 222 -9.81 15.29 11.76
C ARG A 222 -8.47 15.57 11.08
N LEU A 223 -8.31 15.15 9.82
CA LEU A 223 -7.06 15.24 9.09
C LEU A 223 -6.99 16.58 8.36
N ARG A 224 -6.11 17.45 8.85
CA ARG A 224 -5.71 18.66 8.12
C ARG A 224 -4.91 18.29 6.89
N ALA A 225 -4.97 19.14 5.87
CA ALA A 225 -4.03 19.04 4.76
C ALA A 225 -2.58 19.23 5.26
N PRO A 226 -1.58 18.66 4.57
CA PRO A 226 -0.18 18.93 4.88
C PRO A 226 0.13 20.43 4.84
N ALA A 227 1.13 20.86 5.62
CA ALA A 227 1.53 22.27 5.69
C ALA A 227 2.19 22.80 4.41
N GLY A 228 2.62 21.90 3.53
CA GLY A 228 3.22 22.21 2.25
C GLY A 228 2.89 21.13 1.22
N PHE A 229 3.07 21.46 -0.06
CA PHE A 229 2.76 20.55 -1.15
C PHE A 229 3.79 19.41 -1.26
N ASP A 230 5.07 19.69 -0.96
CA ASP A 230 6.11 18.66 -0.88
C ASP A 230 5.84 17.72 0.30
N ASN A 231 5.28 16.55 -0.03
CA ASN A 231 4.80 15.59 0.93
C ASN A 231 4.82 14.17 0.33
N ARG A 232 5.00 13.15 1.18
CA ARG A 232 4.94 11.73 0.77
C ARG A 232 3.63 11.34 0.09
N ASN A 233 2.53 12.03 0.39
CA ASN A 233 1.25 11.88 -0.30
C ASN A 233 1.34 12.10 -1.83
N ILE A 234 2.39 12.78 -2.29
CA ILE A 234 2.78 12.87 -3.70
C ILE A 234 4.00 11.97 -3.94
N THR A 235 5.12 12.24 -3.25
CA THR A 235 6.41 11.66 -3.61
C THR A 235 6.50 10.15 -3.41
N GLU A 236 5.72 9.58 -2.50
CA GLU A 236 5.61 8.13 -2.29
C GLU A 236 4.40 7.56 -3.02
N ASP A 237 3.19 8.12 -2.82
CA ASP A 237 1.99 7.50 -3.41
C ASP A 237 1.95 7.58 -4.95
N VAL A 238 2.53 8.62 -5.56
CA VAL A 238 2.66 8.66 -7.04
C VAL A 238 3.76 7.72 -7.50
N ALA A 239 4.95 7.81 -6.90
CA ALA A 239 6.13 7.09 -7.35
C ALA A 239 6.03 5.57 -7.09
N ASP A 240 5.54 5.15 -5.92
CA ASP A 240 5.53 3.76 -5.49
C ASP A 240 4.20 3.04 -5.74
N LEU A 241 3.10 3.76 -6.03
CA LEU A 241 1.81 3.15 -6.42
C LEU A 241 1.44 3.47 -7.86
N LEU A 242 1.24 4.75 -8.21
CA LEU A 242 0.69 5.11 -9.52
C LEU A 242 1.61 4.75 -10.68
N VAL A 243 2.92 4.96 -10.55
CA VAL A 243 3.90 4.56 -11.58
C VAL A 243 3.86 3.05 -11.82
N CYS A 244 3.77 2.24 -10.75
CA CYS A 244 3.62 0.80 -10.92
C CYS A 244 2.28 0.42 -11.55
N TRP A 245 1.17 0.99 -11.09
CA TRP A 245 -0.16 0.68 -11.63
C TRP A 245 -0.24 1.07 -13.11
N HIS A 246 0.35 2.19 -13.49
CA HIS A 246 0.49 2.60 -14.88
C HIS A 246 1.23 1.55 -15.71
N GLY A 247 2.44 1.15 -15.29
CA GLY A 247 3.23 0.17 -16.02
C GLY A 247 2.58 -1.22 -16.09
N LEU A 248 1.89 -1.65 -15.02
CA LEU A 248 1.10 -2.88 -15.05
C LEU A 248 -0.04 -2.78 -16.09
N ALA A 249 -0.76 -1.66 -16.10
CA ALA A 249 -1.90 -1.44 -17.00
C ALA A 249 -1.46 -1.40 -18.47
N GLU A 250 -0.40 -0.66 -18.80
CA GLU A 250 0.15 -0.61 -20.16
C GLU A 250 0.51 -2.02 -20.66
N ARG A 251 1.16 -2.81 -19.81
CA ARG A 251 1.66 -4.12 -20.17
C ARG A 251 0.54 -5.17 -20.33
N VAL A 252 -0.62 -4.99 -19.69
CA VAL A 252 -1.81 -5.82 -19.93
C VAL A 252 -2.80 -5.21 -20.93
N GLY A 253 -2.48 -4.06 -21.52
CA GLY A 253 -3.28 -3.39 -22.54
C GLY A 253 -4.52 -2.67 -22.01
N ILE A 254 -4.50 -2.20 -20.76
CA ILE A 254 -5.53 -1.34 -20.18
C ILE A 254 -5.14 0.13 -20.41
N ASP A 255 -6.10 0.95 -20.83
CA ASP A 255 -5.90 2.40 -20.95
C ASP A 255 -5.71 3.03 -19.56
N ALA A 256 -4.47 3.43 -19.28
CA ALA A 256 -4.06 4.06 -18.03
C ALA A 256 -3.94 5.58 -18.12
N SER A 257 -4.52 6.22 -19.14
CA SER A 257 -4.44 7.68 -19.35
C SER A 257 -4.82 8.51 -18.11
N PRO A 258 -5.83 8.15 -17.28
CA PRO A 258 -6.10 8.85 -16.03
C PRO A 258 -4.93 8.82 -15.05
N ILE A 259 -4.26 7.67 -14.89
CA ILE A 259 -3.09 7.55 -14.02
C ILE A 259 -1.92 8.35 -14.61
N ALA A 260 -1.69 8.24 -15.92
CA ALA A 260 -0.64 8.97 -16.63
C ALA A 260 -0.77 10.49 -16.42
N ALA A 261 -1.98 11.02 -16.52
CA ALA A 261 -2.27 12.44 -16.31
C ALA A 261 -1.93 12.90 -14.88
N VAL A 262 -2.21 12.08 -13.87
CA VAL A 262 -1.85 12.38 -12.47
C VAL A 262 -0.34 12.38 -12.28
N ILE A 263 0.38 11.41 -12.84
CA ILE A 263 1.85 11.36 -12.77
C ILE A 263 2.45 12.61 -13.42
N VAL A 264 2.03 12.94 -14.64
CA VAL A 264 2.51 14.15 -15.35
C VAL A 264 2.26 15.41 -14.54
N LEU A 265 1.05 15.58 -13.98
CA LEU A 265 0.74 16.76 -13.19
C LEU A 265 1.59 16.82 -11.91
N ALA A 266 1.85 15.69 -11.25
CA ALA A 266 2.70 15.62 -10.07
C ALA A 266 4.16 15.95 -10.37
N GLU A 267 4.71 15.49 -11.49
CA GLU A 267 6.06 15.86 -11.93
C GLU A 267 6.14 17.36 -12.27
N MET A 268 5.12 17.89 -12.95
CA MET A 268 5.04 19.33 -13.27
C MET A 268 4.97 20.20 -12.02
N THR A 269 4.25 19.78 -10.98
CA THR A 269 4.09 20.58 -9.75
C THR A 269 5.27 20.45 -8.79
N THR A 270 5.95 19.29 -8.76
CA THR A 270 7.09 19.04 -7.86
C THR A 270 8.45 19.32 -8.49
N GLY A 271 8.55 19.26 -9.82
CA GLY A 271 9.83 19.28 -10.53
C GLY A 271 10.66 18.00 -10.37
N LEU A 272 10.08 16.94 -9.81
CA LEU A 272 10.74 15.64 -9.62
C LEU A 272 10.39 14.69 -10.75
N ASP A 273 11.34 13.83 -11.14
CA ASP A 273 11.06 12.71 -12.04
C ASP A 273 10.52 11.52 -11.22
N LEU A 274 9.20 11.50 -11.04
CA LEU A 274 8.55 10.50 -10.20
C LEU A 274 8.55 9.12 -10.86
N ARG A 275 8.62 9.05 -12.20
CA ARG A 275 8.80 7.77 -12.91
C ARG A 275 10.18 7.19 -12.66
N GLU A 276 11.23 8.02 -12.77
CA GLU A 276 12.60 7.61 -12.50
C GLU A 276 12.80 7.26 -11.02
N MET A 277 12.17 7.98 -10.08
CA MET A 277 12.30 7.71 -8.65
C MET A 277 11.48 6.48 -8.20
N GLY A 278 10.32 6.27 -8.80
CA GLY A 278 9.30 5.31 -8.36
C GLY A 278 9.56 3.85 -8.68
N ARG A 279 8.57 3.00 -8.37
CA ARG A 279 8.57 1.54 -8.60
C ARG A 279 7.99 1.21 -9.98
N GLY A 280 8.70 1.65 -11.02
CA GLY A 280 8.41 1.23 -12.39
C GLY A 280 8.64 -0.26 -12.61
N ILE A 281 8.03 -0.81 -13.66
CA ILE A 281 8.17 -2.23 -14.04
C ILE A 281 9.64 -2.62 -14.24
N ASP A 282 10.46 -1.68 -14.72
CA ASP A 282 11.90 -1.79 -14.90
C ASP A 282 12.69 -1.99 -13.59
N LYS A 283 12.15 -1.56 -12.44
CA LYS A 283 12.76 -1.79 -11.12
C LYS A 283 12.21 -3.01 -10.39
N LEU A 284 11.11 -3.55 -10.88
CA LEU A 284 10.52 -4.77 -10.36
C LEU A 284 11.08 -5.98 -11.11
N ARG A 285 11.00 -7.15 -10.50
CA ARG A 285 11.27 -8.47 -11.11
C ARG A 285 10.16 -8.86 -12.10
N LEU A 286 9.67 -7.87 -12.85
CA LEU A 286 8.61 -7.94 -13.85
C LEU A 286 9.06 -7.40 -15.21
N ASP A 287 10.24 -6.78 -15.28
CA ASP A 287 10.85 -6.33 -16.52
C ASP A 287 11.04 -7.48 -17.52
N GLY A 288 10.67 -7.25 -18.79
CA GLY A 288 10.72 -8.24 -19.87
C GLY A 288 9.78 -9.45 -19.73
N VAL A 289 9.01 -9.54 -18.65
CA VAL A 289 7.99 -10.58 -18.50
C VAL A 289 6.85 -10.22 -19.49
N GLU A 290 6.20 -11.19 -20.11
CA GLU A 290 5.16 -10.91 -21.13
C GLU A 290 3.76 -10.76 -20.51
N ARG A 291 2.77 -10.31 -21.30
CA ARG A 291 1.39 -10.09 -20.83
C ARG A 291 0.78 -11.33 -20.18
N ASP A 292 0.75 -12.45 -20.90
CA ASP A 292 0.07 -13.68 -20.45
C ASP A 292 0.79 -14.29 -19.25
N GLU A 293 2.13 -14.20 -19.23
CA GLU A 293 2.93 -14.60 -18.08
C GLU A 293 2.63 -13.73 -16.85
N LEU A 294 2.50 -12.40 -17.01
CA LEU A 294 2.11 -11.52 -15.90
C LEU A 294 0.77 -11.92 -15.30
N ILE A 295 -0.22 -12.14 -16.17
CA ILE A 295 -1.57 -12.50 -15.77
C ILE A 295 -1.53 -13.83 -15.01
N ASN A 296 -0.81 -14.82 -15.52
CA ASN A 296 -0.68 -16.12 -14.87
C ASN A 296 0.06 -16.04 -13.53
N MET A 297 1.09 -15.19 -13.41
CA MET A 297 1.85 -15.01 -12.16
C MET A 297 0.97 -14.49 -11.01
N PHE A 298 -0.03 -13.67 -11.31
CA PHE A 298 -0.82 -12.96 -10.30
C PHE A 298 -2.30 -13.32 -10.30
N SER A 299 -2.73 -14.26 -11.14
CA SER A 299 -4.08 -14.80 -11.05
C SER A 299 -4.23 -15.71 -9.83
N PRO A 300 -5.37 -15.65 -9.11
CA PRO A 300 -5.65 -16.59 -8.04
C PRO A 300 -5.51 -18.04 -8.52
N TYR A 301 -4.93 -18.90 -7.69
CA TYR A 301 -4.81 -20.31 -8.03
C TYR A 301 -6.19 -20.98 -8.02
N THR A 302 -6.78 -21.22 -9.20
CA THR A 302 -7.90 -22.15 -9.34
C THR A 302 -7.35 -23.56 -9.38
N ALA A 303 -7.59 -24.35 -8.33
CA ALA A 303 -7.32 -25.79 -8.39
C ALA A 303 -8.05 -26.38 -9.60
N PRO A 304 -7.41 -27.25 -10.41
CA PRO A 304 -8.11 -27.90 -11.51
C PRO A 304 -9.32 -28.66 -10.96
N PRO A 305 -10.46 -28.66 -11.67
CA PRO A 305 -11.64 -29.41 -11.24
C PRO A 305 -11.24 -30.86 -11.03
N GLN A 306 -11.53 -31.39 -9.84
CA GLN A 306 -11.35 -32.81 -9.56
C GLN A 306 -12.26 -33.56 -10.51
N THR A 307 -11.69 -34.14 -11.56
CA THR A 307 -12.38 -35.14 -12.38
C THR A 307 -12.79 -36.25 -11.43
N GLU A 308 -14.08 -36.35 -11.11
CA GLU A 308 -14.64 -37.48 -10.38
C GLU A 308 -14.22 -38.75 -11.13
N ALA A 309 -13.32 -39.51 -10.51
CA ALA A 309 -13.02 -40.86 -10.95
C ALA A 309 -14.32 -41.64 -10.81
N ARG A 310 -14.97 -41.91 -11.95
CA ARG A 310 -16.08 -42.86 -12.04
C ARG A 310 -15.58 -44.21 -11.54
N LEU A 311 -16.05 -44.61 -10.37
CA LEU A 311 -16.11 -46.01 -9.94
C LEU A 311 -17.39 -46.64 -10.51
#